data_AF-A0A0F3GRH9-F1
#
_entry.id   AF-A0A0F3GRH9-F1
#
_cell.length_a   1.000
_cell.length_b   1.000
_cell.length_c   1.000
_cell.angle_alpha   90.00
_cell.angle_beta   90.00
_cell.angle_gamma   90.00
#
_symmetry.space_group_name_H-M   'P 1'
#
loop_
_entity.id
_entity.type
_entity.pdbx_description
1 polymer ?
#
loop_
_entity_poly.entity_id
_entity_poly.type
_entity_poly.pdbx_seq_one_letter_code
_entity_poly.pdbx_strand_id
1 'polypeptide(L)'
;MSDGQIKDAMNIQKKFPFEHTELEGYINNPDSLKPLDVELLLIKANRLAYKPERPLFYMPDKNTTEVSSKDRQAAALFLKKRAGIPLYSGFEDIVATANLNVEQFMRVFSYFIDRLIYSKELNKNREISPEEQKKIFDNITSHYIDKIIKPLQYGNKINQLTENLCNFFKARTYEPNAPHAPGVTQFALLASEIQDLYDGKFPGFKKILTTAIAYNVIVPEPPTSQGKKGSEKKHPFSVNRLLCIHYELPLQKGDFQLIPIRLLSEMCDKSITPLDIKYYKNKLHQGLWNNNE
;
A
#
# COMPACT_ATOMS: atom_id res chain seq x y z
N MET A 1 5.14 16.24 18.89
CA MET A 1 6.17 15.19 18.75
C MET A 1 5.51 13.85 19.00
N SER A 2 5.88 12.77 18.31
CA SER A 2 5.34 11.44 18.63
C SER A 2 6.37 10.66 19.44
N ASP A 3 6.02 10.25 20.66
CA ASP A 3 6.84 9.37 21.51
C ASP A 3 7.27 8.08 20.78
N GLY A 4 6.53 7.69 19.74
CA GLY A 4 6.83 6.56 18.86
C GLY A 4 8.10 6.73 18.02
N GLN A 5 8.45 7.94 17.59
CA GLN A 5 9.68 8.18 16.80
C GLN A 5 10.94 7.97 17.65
N ILE A 6 10.94 8.51 18.88
CA ILE A 6 12.03 8.37 19.84
C ILE A 6 12.19 6.90 20.25
N LYS A 7 11.07 6.20 20.51
CA LYS A 7 11.10 4.77 20.87
C LYS A 7 11.71 3.92 19.76
N ASP A 8 11.35 4.17 18.49
CA ASP A 8 11.91 3.44 17.36
C ASP A 8 13.39 3.76 17.13
N ALA A 9 13.78 5.03 17.24
CA ALA A 9 15.18 5.46 17.18
C ALA A 9 16.01 4.73 18.25
N MET A 10 15.55 4.69 19.49
CA MET A 10 16.21 3.95 20.58
C MET A 10 16.28 2.44 20.32
N ASN A 11 15.24 1.83 19.76
CA ASN A 11 15.24 0.40 19.43
C ASN A 11 16.25 0.06 18.33
N ILE A 12 16.38 0.93 17.33
CA ILE A 12 17.37 0.77 16.26
C ILE A 12 18.77 0.98 16.81
N GLN A 13 19.01 2.03 17.59
CA GLN A 13 20.32 2.30 18.22
C GLN A 13 20.76 1.14 19.12
N LYS A 14 19.85 0.55 19.91
CA LYS A 14 20.15 -0.63 20.74
C LYS A 14 20.56 -1.85 19.92
N LYS A 15 19.99 -2.01 18.71
CA LYS A 15 20.33 -3.13 17.82
C LYS A 15 21.58 -2.84 16.97
N PHE A 16 21.87 -1.58 16.69
CA PHE A 16 22.95 -1.12 15.79
C PHE A 16 23.67 0.12 16.38
N PRO A 17 24.44 -0.02 17.47
CA PRO A 17 24.94 1.10 18.27
C PRO A 17 26.02 1.97 17.60
N PHE A 18 26.59 1.54 16.47
CA PHE A 18 27.77 2.19 15.85
C PHE A 18 27.52 2.75 14.44
N GLU A 19 26.28 2.75 13.94
CA GLU A 19 26.01 3.03 12.52
C GLU A 19 25.26 4.36 12.27
N HIS A 20 24.76 5.02 13.32
CA HIS A 20 23.83 6.15 13.16
C HIS A 20 24.10 7.29 14.16
N THR A 21 25.18 8.05 13.96
CA THR A 21 25.47 9.28 14.73
C THR A 21 24.34 10.31 14.67
N GLU A 22 23.59 10.36 13.57
CA GLU A 22 22.43 11.23 13.41
C GLU A 22 21.22 10.75 14.26
N LEU A 23 21.02 9.44 14.47
CA LEU A 23 20.00 8.92 15.39
C LEU A 23 20.35 9.27 16.83
N GLU A 24 21.62 9.15 17.20
CA GLU A 24 22.11 9.51 18.54
C GLU A 24 21.94 11.00 18.80
N GLY A 25 22.25 11.85 17.82
CA GLY A 25 21.96 13.28 17.86
C GLY A 25 20.47 13.60 18.04
N TYR A 26 19.59 12.89 17.32
CA TYR A 26 18.14 13.02 17.48
C TYR A 26 17.63 12.53 18.85
N ILE A 27 18.13 11.41 19.36
CA ILE A 27 17.74 10.88 20.68
C ILE A 27 18.11 11.87 21.79
N ASN A 28 19.29 12.50 21.68
CA ASN A 28 19.79 13.45 22.67
C ASN A 28 19.16 14.84 22.53
N ASN A 29 18.74 15.23 21.31
CA ASN A 29 18.04 16.48 21.05
C ASN A 29 16.92 16.28 20.02
N PRO A 30 15.71 15.89 20.45
CA PRO A 30 14.60 15.56 19.55
C PRO A 30 14.09 16.73 18.69
N ASP A 31 14.33 17.99 19.08
CA ASP A 31 13.93 19.18 18.33
C ASP A 31 14.92 19.57 17.22
N SER A 32 16.04 18.85 17.10
CA SER A 32 17.10 19.14 16.12
C SER A 32 16.71 18.86 14.67
N LEU A 33 15.69 18.03 14.42
CA LEU A 33 15.27 17.60 13.09
C LEU A 33 13.76 17.77 12.90
N LYS A 34 13.35 18.08 11.66
CA LYS A 34 11.93 18.13 11.31
C LYS A 34 11.34 16.71 11.39
N PRO A 35 10.07 16.54 11.81
CA PRO A 35 9.46 15.21 11.98
C PRO A 35 9.49 14.33 10.71
N LEU A 36 9.42 14.93 9.52
CA LEU A 36 9.52 14.20 8.25
C LEU A 36 10.92 13.66 7.99
N ASP A 37 11.95 14.45 8.32
CA ASP A 37 13.36 14.06 8.14
C ASP A 37 13.73 12.93 9.09
N VAL A 38 13.13 12.91 10.29
CA VAL A 38 13.24 11.80 11.24
C VAL A 38 12.66 10.50 10.67
N GLU A 39 11.47 10.51 10.07
CA GLU A 39 10.90 9.29 9.45
C GLU A 39 11.78 8.78 8.30
N LEU A 40 12.32 9.67 7.47
CA LEU A 40 13.24 9.29 6.40
C LEU A 40 14.48 8.58 6.94
N LEU A 41 15.01 9.12 8.04
CA LEU A 41 16.19 8.58 8.71
C LEU A 41 15.90 7.22 9.36
N LEU A 42 14.73 7.05 9.99
CA LEU A 42 14.26 5.77 10.51
C LEU A 42 14.11 4.72 9.40
N ILE A 43 13.56 5.09 8.24
CA ILE A 43 13.43 4.18 7.08
C ILE A 43 14.81 3.73 6.61
N LYS A 44 15.75 4.67 6.44
CA LYS A 44 17.13 4.37 5.99
C LYS A 44 17.87 3.47 6.98
N ALA A 45 17.76 3.76 8.27
CA ALA A 45 18.39 2.98 9.32
C ALA A 45 17.85 1.53 9.35
N ASN A 46 16.53 1.36 9.22
CA ASN A 46 15.94 0.03 9.06
C ASN A 46 16.42 -0.67 7.78
N ARG A 47 16.57 0.02 6.64
CA ARG A 47 17.09 -0.62 5.41
C ARG A 47 18.51 -1.15 5.61
N LEU A 48 19.38 -0.41 6.29
CA LEU A 48 20.75 -0.83 6.60
C LEU A 48 20.76 -2.04 7.54
N ALA A 49 19.96 -1.99 8.62
CA ALA A 49 19.79 -3.07 9.59
C ALA A 49 19.39 -4.42 8.95
N TYR A 50 18.59 -4.40 7.88
CA TYR A 50 18.09 -5.59 7.19
C TYR A 50 18.94 -6.05 5.99
N LYS A 51 20.06 -5.38 5.65
CA LYS A 51 20.94 -5.85 4.56
C LYS A 51 21.71 -7.11 5.02
N PRO A 52 21.62 -8.23 4.28
CA PRO A 52 22.31 -9.47 4.63
C PRO A 52 23.83 -9.39 4.41
N GLU A 53 24.27 -8.60 3.43
CA GLU A 53 25.69 -8.37 3.14
C GLU A 53 26.13 -7.05 3.76
N ARG A 54 26.96 -7.14 4.79
CA ARG A 54 27.66 -5.98 5.35
C ARG A 54 28.94 -5.80 4.54
N PRO A 55 29.20 -4.61 3.99
CA PRO A 55 30.51 -4.35 3.42
C PRO A 55 31.57 -4.54 4.51
N LEU A 56 32.66 -5.23 4.19
CA LEU A 56 33.76 -5.53 5.11
C LEU A 56 34.39 -4.24 5.70
N PHE A 57 34.19 -3.12 5.01
CA PHE A 57 34.67 -1.80 5.39
C PHE A 57 33.48 -0.84 5.53
N TYR A 58 33.48 -0.04 6.60
CA TYR A 58 32.54 1.07 6.77
C TYR A 58 32.77 2.08 5.63
N MET A 59 31.87 2.09 4.67
CA MET A 59 31.79 3.13 3.65
C MET A 59 30.74 4.12 4.15
N PRO A 60 31.12 5.32 4.64
CA PRO A 60 30.13 6.36 4.88
C PRO A 60 29.41 6.59 3.57
N ASP A 61 28.09 6.35 3.57
CA ASP A 61 27.26 6.43 2.38
C ASP A 61 27.31 7.88 1.86
N LYS A 62 28.10 8.11 0.80
CA LYS A 62 28.35 9.47 0.26
C LYS A 62 27.09 10.16 -0.27
N ASN A 63 25.96 9.46 -0.35
CA ASN A 63 24.70 9.94 -0.91
C ASN A 63 23.54 9.94 0.11
N THR A 64 23.78 10.29 1.38
CA THR A 64 22.68 10.49 2.35
C THR A 64 21.74 11.65 1.98
N THR A 65 22.14 12.58 1.10
CA THR A 65 21.37 13.77 0.72
C THR A 65 20.37 13.57 -0.43
N GLU A 66 20.54 12.55 -1.29
CA GLU A 66 19.58 12.26 -2.36
C GLU A 66 18.40 11.43 -1.83
N VAL A 67 17.42 12.12 -1.27
CA VAL A 67 16.16 11.49 -0.85
C VAL A 67 15.24 11.35 -2.07
N SER A 68 14.98 10.11 -2.50
CA SER A 68 14.03 9.86 -3.59
C SER A 68 12.64 10.40 -3.26
N SER A 69 11.91 10.91 -4.26
CA SER A 69 10.53 11.40 -4.08
C SER A 69 9.61 10.33 -3.47
N LYS A 70 9.85 9.06 -3.81
CA LYS A 70 9.10 7.90 -3.26
C LYS A 70 9.36 7.70 -1.76
N ASP A 71 10.60 7.85 -1.32
CA ASP A 71 10.94 7.72 0.10
C ASP A 71 10.33 8.86 0.93
N ARG A 72 10.26 10.09 0.38
CA ARG A 72 9.54 11.20 1.03
C ARG A 72 8.06 10.90 1.18
N GLN A 73 7.43 10.30 0.17
CA GLN A 73 6.02 9.91 0.23
C GLN A 73 5.78 8.81 1.28
N ALA A 74 6.65 7.80 1.35
CA ALA A 74 6.58 6.76 2.39
C ALA A 74 6.77 7.35 3.79
N ALA A 75 7.75 8.24 3.98
CA ALA A 75 7.98 8.92 5.25
C ALA A 75 6.80 9.80 5.68
N ALA A 76 6.20 10.54 4.75
CA ALA A 76 4.99 11.33 5.02
C ALA A 76 3.81 10.43 5.45
N LEU A 77 3.63 9.28 4.80
CA LEU A 77 2.62 8.29 5.15
C LEU A 77 2.85 7.76 6.58
N PHE A 78 4.08 7.42 6.92
CA PHE A 78 4.45 6.88 8.24
C PHE A 78 4.24 7.95 9.33
N LEU A 79 4.64 9.20 9.06
CA LEU A 79 4.45 10.32 9.96
C LEU A 79 2.97 10.54 10.28
N LYS A 80 2.11 10.65 9.25
CA LYS A 80 0.67 10.85 9.44
C LYS A 80 0.05 9.74 10.29
N LYS A 81 0.40 8.49 9.99
CA LYS A 81 -0.08 7.32 10.74
C LYS A 81 0.36 7.35 12.19
N ARG A 82 1.63 7.65 12.48
CA ARG A 82 2.15 7.73 13.86
C ARG A 82 1.52 8.88 14.64
N ALA A 83 1.30 10.02 13.98
CA ALA A 83 0.68 11.18 14.60
C ALA A 83 -0.84 11.07 14.76
N GLY A 84 -1.47 10.02 14.22
CA GLY A 84 -2.93 9.86 14.27
C GLY A 84 -3.69 10.90 13.43
N ILE A 85 -3.02 11.53 12.46
CA ILE A 85 -3.60 12.57 11.60
C ILE A 85 -4.27 11.87 10.40
N PRO A 86 -5.43 12.36 9.92
CA PRO A 86 -6.05 11.87 8.69
C PRO A 86 -5.05 11.72 7.53
N LEU A 87 -4.96 10.51 6.99
CA LEU A 87 -4.03 10.21 5.89
C LEU A 87 -4.41 10.97 4.62
N TYR A 88 -5.71 11.04 4.35
CA TYR A 88 -6.30 11.63 3.15
C TYR A 88 -7.03 12.92 3.51
N SER A 89 -6.59 14.02 2.91
CA SER A 89 -7.14 15.35 3.14
C SER A 89 -6.75 16.27 1.98
N GLY A 90 -7.74 16.91 1.37
CA GLY A 90 -7.54 17.81 0.25
C GLY A 90 -8.25 17.34 -1.01
N PHE A 91 -8.30 18.24 -2.00
CA PHE A 91 -9.01 17.98 -3.25
C PHE A 91 -8.28 16.94 -4.11
N GLU A 92 -6.96 16.91 -4.05
CA GLU A 92 -6.10 15.98 -4.78
C GLU A 92 -6.40 14.53 -4.40
N ASP A 93 -6.65 14.26 -3.12
CA ASP A 93 -7.01 12.93 -2.64
C ASP A 93 -8.40 12.51 -3.15
N ILE A 94 -9.35 13.45 -3.22
CA ILE A 94 -10.68 13.21 -3.82
C ILE A 94 -10.52 12.84 -5.30
N VAL A 95 -9.74 13.60 -6.05
CA VAL A 95 -9.47 13.32 -7.47
C VAL A 95 -8.77 11.96 -7.63
N ALA A 96 -7.82 11.63 -6.77
CA ALA A 96 -7.13 10.35 -6.80
C ALA A 96 -8.07 9.15 -6.60
N THR A 97 -9.17 9.32 -5.85
CA THR A 97 -10.19 8.26 -5.71
C THR A 97 -10.90 7.92 -7.01
N ALA A 98 -10.88 8.80 -8.02
CA ALA A 98 -11.62 8.60 -9.26
C ALA A 98 -11.13 7.39 -10.06
N ASN A 99 -9.85 7.01 -9.95
CA ASN A 99 -9.26 5.93 -10.73
C ASN A 99 -9.54 6.04 -12.26
N LEU A 100 -9.44 7.27 -12.80
CA LEU A 100 -9.78 7.58 -14.20
C LEU A 100 -11.24 7.28 -14.59
N ASN A 101 -12.13 7.11 -13.61
CA ASN A 101 -13.55 6.90 -13.82
C ASN A 101 -14.34 8.14 -13.35
N VAL A 102 -14.95 8.85 -14.32
CA VAL A 102 -15.71 10.08 -14.07
C VAL A 102 -16.97 9.82 -13.24
N GLU A 103 -17.65 8.70 -13.45
CA GLU A 103 -18.83 8.33 -12.66
C GLU A 103 -18.45 8.09 -11.19
N GLN A 104 -17.33 7.40 -10.96
CA GLN A 104 -16.79 7.22 -9.62
C GLN A 104 -16.41 8.56 -8.98
N PHE A 105 -15.75 9.46 -9.73
CA PHE A 105 -15.46 10.81 -9.24
C PHE A 105 -16.73 11.54 -8.80
N MET A 106 -17.76 11.57 -9.64
CA MET A 106 -19.02 12.25 -9.33
C MET A 106 -19.71 11.64 -8.10
N ARG A 107 -19.70 10.30 -7.97
CA ARG A 107 -20.26 9.59 -6.81
C ARG A 107 -19.52 9.90 -5.51
N VAL A 108 -18.20 10.08 -5.55
CA VAL A 108 -17.41 10.46 -4.37
C VAL A 108 -17.65 11.92 -4.06
N PHE A 109 -17.57 12.78 -5.08
CA PHE A 109 -17.67 14.22 -4.93
C PHE A 109 -19.05 14.68 -4.46
N SER A 110 -20.12 13.95 -4.79
CA SER A 110 -21.48 14.27 -4.34
C SER A 110 -21.60 14.35 -2.82
N TYR A 111 -20.92 13.47 -2.07
CA TYR A 111 -20.93 13.52 -0.60
C TYR A 111 -20.31 14.81 -0.05
N PHE A 112 -19.27 15.33 -0.71
CA PHE A 112 -18.66 16.59 -0.33
C PHE A 112 -19.57 17.78 -0.69
N ILE A 113 -20.25 17.73 -1.84
CA ILE A 113 -21.22 18.75 -2.24
C ILE A 113 -22.42 18.78 -1.28
N ASP A 114 -22.99 17.63 -0.94
CA ASP A 114 -24.09 17.53 0.02
C ASP A 114 -23.70 18.15 1.37
N ARG A 115 -22.46 17.88 1.82
CA ARG A 115 -21.91 18.49 3.02
C ARG A 115 -21.80 20.01 2.91
N LEU A 116 -21.36 20.55 1.78
CA LEU A 116 -21.24 22.00 1.55
C LEU A 116 -22.60 22.69 1.49
N ILE A 117 -23.58 22.08 0.81
CA ILE A 117 -24.97 22.57 0.74
C ILE A 117 -25.54 22.66 2.16
N TYR A 118 -25.42 21.59 2.95
CA TYR A 118 -25.90 21.58 4.34
C TYR A 118 -25.25 22.68 5.20
N SER A 119 -23.94 22.92 5.04
CA SER A 119 -23.27 24.02 5.74
C SER A 119 -23.80 25.39 5.36
N LYS A 120 -24.10 25.60 4.07
CA LYS A 120 -24.63 26.86 3.56
C LYS A 120 -26.02 27.13 4.13
N GLU A 121 -26.93 26.15 4.10
CA GLU A 121 -28.29 26.28 4.61
C GLU A 121 -28.33 26.57 6.12
N LEU A 122 -27.38 26.02 6.88
CA LEU A 122 -27.28 26.24 8.33
C LEU A 122 -26.40 27.43 8.73
N ASN A 123 -25.94 28.24 7.77
CA ASN A 123 -24.98 29.34 8.02
C ASN A 123 -23.75 28.91 8.84
N LYS A 124 -23.27 27.68 8.63
CA LYS A 124 -22.06 27.14 9.25
C LYS A 124 -20.82 27.40 8.40
N ASN A 125 -19.63 27.18 8.97
CA ASN A 125 -18.37 27.24 8.23
C ASN A 125 -18.42 26.29 7.02
N ARG A 126 -17.94 26.75 5.86
CA ARG A 126 -17.90 26.01 4.60
C ARG A 126 -16.62 25.20 4.43
N GLU A 127 -15.60 25.49 5.21
CA GLU A 127 -14.36 24.73 5.21
C GLU A 127 -14.60 23.32 5.76
N ILE A 128 -14.10 22.31 5.04
CA ILE A 128 -14.17 20.91 5.46
C ILE A 128 -12.81 20.53 6.05
N SER A 129 -12.78 20.41 7.38
CA SER A 129 -11.58 19.99 8.13
C SER A 129 -11.09 18.59 7.70
N PRO A 130 -9.79 18.27 7.83
CA PRO A 130 -9.26 16.93 7.55
C PRO A 130 -10.01 15.80 8.25
N GLU A 131 -10.41 16.02 9.51
CA GLU A 131 -11.15 15.04 10.32
C GLU A 131 -12.56 14.80 9.76
N GLU A 132 -13.18 15.85 9.25
CA GLU A 132 -14.48 15.75 8.59
C GLU A 132 -14.38 15.06 7.23
N GLN A 133 -13.34 15.38 6.43
CA GLN A 133 -13.08 14.65 5.19
C GLN A 133 -12.86 13.16 5.45
N LYS A 134 -12.11 12.80 6.51
CA LYS A 134 -11.95 11.41 6.92
C LYS A 134 -13.30 10.73 7.17
N LYS A 135 -14.21 11.36 7.93
CA LYS A 135 -15.55 10.81 8.18
C LYS A 135 -16.35 10.62 6.90
N ILE A 136 -16.27 11.58 5.98
CA ILE A 136 -16.91 11.48 4.67
C ILE A 136 -16.33 10.30 3.88
N PHE A 137 -15.00 10.16 3.83
CA PHE A 137 -14.33 9.05 3.19
C PHE A 137 -14.67 7.69 3.82
N ASP A 138 -14.72 7.59 5.16
CA ASP A 138 -15.11 6.38 5.87
C ASP A 138 -16.54 5.95 5.44
N ASN A 139 -17.47 6.91 5.31
CA ASN A 139 -18.83 6.66 4.83
C ASN A 139 -18.84 6.21 3.35
N ILE A 140 -18.11 6.90 2.48
CA ILE A 140 -18.03 6.59 1.04
C ILE A 140 -17.47 5.19 0.81
N THR A 141 -16.39 4.84 1.52
CA THR A 141 -15.73 3.54 1.36
C THR A 141 -16.57 2.40 1.92
N SER A 142 -17.24 2.61 3.06
CA SER A 142 -18.20 1.64 3.62
C SER A 142 -19.36 1.42 2.65
N HIS A 143 -19.93 2.50 2.10
CA HIS A 143 -20.97 2.41 1.07
C HIS A 143 -20.47 1.67 -0.18
N TYR A 144 -19.25 1.94 -0.65
CA TYR A 144 -18.67 1.26 -1.80
C TYR A 144 -18.56 -0.26 -1.56
N ILE A 145 -18.09 -0.67 -0.39
CA ILE A 145 -18.00 -2.10 -0.04
C ILE A 145 -19.40 -2.73 0.05
N ASP A 146 -20.30 -2.12 0.83
CA ASP A 146 -21.58 -2.74 1.19
C ASP A 146 -22.64 -2.66 0.09
N LYS A 147 -22.62 -1.59 -0.71
CA LYS A 147 -23.65 -1.34 -1.73
C LYS A 147 -23.17 -1.54 -3.15
N ILE A 148 -21.86 -1.53 -3.39
CA ILE A 148 -21.31 -1.77 -4.74
C ILE A 148 -20.65 -3.14 -4.82
N ILE A 149 -19.69 -3.48 -3.95
CA ILE A 149 -18.93 -4.75 -4.08
C ILE A 149 -19.76 -5.98 -3.66
N LYS A 150 -20.31 -5.98 -2.44
CA LYS A 150 -21.01 -7.16 -1.89
C LYS A 150 -22.21 -7.61 -2.74
N PRO A 151 -23.01 -6.72 -3.35
CA PRO A 151 -24.14 -7.11 -4.19
C PRO A 151 -23.78 -7.70 -5.56
N LEU A 152 -22.52 -7.61 -6.01
CA LEU A 152 -22.12 -8.14 -7.32
C LEU A 152 -22.30 -9.65 -7.41
N GLN A 153 -22.36 -10.16 -8.64
CA GLN A 153 -22.10 -11.57 -8.89
C GLN A 153 -20.70 -11.92 -8.34
N TYR A 154 -20.60 -12.94 -7.50
CA TYR A 154 -19.38 -13.27 -6.74
C TYR A 154 -18.92 -12.20 -5.73
N GLY A 155 -19.77 -11.24 -5.36
CA GLY A 155 -19.43 -10.11 -4.50
C GLY A 155 -18.78 -10.51 -3.17
N ASN A 156 -19.26 -11.57 -2.50
CA ASN A 156 -18.63 -12.09 -1.28
C ASN A 156 -17.19 -12.56 -1.52
N LYS A 157 -16.92 -13.24 -2.64
CA LYS A 157 -15.57 -13.72 -2.99
C LYS A 157 -14.65 -12.57 -3.40
N ILE A 158 -15.18 -11.58 -4.14
CA ILE A 158 -14.45 -10.37 -4.49
C ILE A 158 -14.07 -9.59 -3.23
N ASN A 159 -15.01 -9.43 -2.29
CA ASN A 159 -14.75 -8.77 -1.02
C ASN A 159 -13.72 -9.53 -0.18
N GLN A 160 -13.81 -10.86 -0.10
CA GLN A 160 -12.84 -11.69 0.61
C GLN A 160 -11.43 -11.58 0.00
N LEU A 161 -11.34 -11.59 -1.34
CA LEU A 161 -10.09 -11.41 -2.07
C LEU A 161 -9.48 -10.03 -1.79
N THR A 162 -10.28 -8.96 -1.90
CA THR A 162 -9.80 -7.58 -1.71
C THR A 162 -9.39 -7.33 -0.26
N GLU A 163 -10.10 -7.89 0.72
CA GLU A 163 -9.71 -7.84 2.13
C GLU A 163 -8.36 -8.52 2.37
N ASN A 164 -8.19 -9.75 1.89
CA ASN A 164 -6.92 -10.46 2.01
C ASN A 164 -5.76 -9.70 1.33
N LEU A 165 -5.99 -9.19 0.11
CA LEU A 165 -5.00 -8.40 -0.62
C LEU A 165 -4.65 -7.11 0.12
N CYS A 166 -5.64 -6.32 0.54
CA CYS A 166 -5.40 -5.02 1.15
C CYS A 166 -4.76 -5.15 2.54
N ASN A 167 -5.14 -6.15 3.33
CA ASN A 167 -4.46 -6.47 4.59
C ASN A 167 -2.99 -6.85 4.36
N PHE A 168 -2.72 -7.66 3.34
CA PHE A 168 -1.35 -8.00 2.95
C PHE A 168 -0.56 -6.77 2.46
N PHE A 169 -1.17 -5.93 1.62
CA PHE A 169 -0.58 -4.69 1.13
C PHE A 169 -0.29 -3.70 2.26
N LYS A 170 -1.18 -3.61 3.25
CA LYS A 170 -1.00 -2.79 4.45
C LYS A 170 0.21 -3.28 5.23
N ALA A 171 0.30 -4.59 5.47
CA ALA A 171 1.43 -5.19 6.15
C ALA A 171 2.76 -4.91 5.42
N ARG A 172 2.79 -5.01 4.09
CA ARG A 172 3.99 -4.72 3.27
C ARG A 172 4.36 -3.24 3.21
N THR A 173 3.36 -2.36 3.15
CA THR A 173 3.54 -0.90 3.05
C THR A 173 4.17 -0.34 4.31
N TYR A 174 3.72 -0.81 5.48
CA TYR A 174 4.17 -0.33 6.78
C TYR A 174 5.31 -1.17 7.38
N GLU A 175 6.03 -1.94 6.56
CA GLU A 175 7.28 -2.55 7.04
C GLU A 175 8.30 -1.43 7.36
N PRO A 176 9.03 -1.50 8.50
CA PRO A 176 9.86 -0.40 8.97
C PRO A 176 10.94 0.09 7.99
N ASN A 177 11.43 -0.80 7.12
CA ASN A 177 12.41 -0.48 6.09
C ASN A 177 11.78 0.08 4.79
N ALA A 178 10.45 0.24 4.75
CA ALA A 178 9.66 0.70 3.60
C ALA A 178 10.22 0.14 2.27
N PRO A 179 10.22 -1.20 2.09
CA PRO A 179 10.93 -1.83 0.99
C PRO A 179 10.27 -1.54 -0.37
N HIS A 180 9.01 -1.10 -0.33
CA HIS A 180 8.19 -0.76 -1.48
C HIS A 180 7.70 0.68 -1.35
N ALA A 181 8.57 1.68 -1.45
CA ALA A 181 8.14 3.07 -1.43
C ALA A 181 7.40 3.45 -2.75
N PRO A 182 6.26 4.17 -2.72
CA PRO A 182 5.59 4.79 -1.57
C PRO A 182 4.66 3.84 -0.77
N GLY A 183 4.38 2.66 -1.31
CA GLY A 183 3.70 1.54 -0.66
C GLY A 183 3.36 0.47 -1.69
N VAL A 184 2.61 -0.54 -1.26
CA VAL A 184 2.09 -1.60 -2.12
C VAL A 184 0.59 -1.40 -2.31
N THR A 185 0.13 -1.41 -3.56
CA THR A 185 -1.32 -1.35 -3.87
C THR A 185 -1.73 -2.29 -5.01
N GLN A 186 -0.80 -3.12 -5.45
CA GLN A 186 -0.97 -3.98 -6.61
C GLN A 186 -0.52 -5.40 -6.31
N PHE A 187 -1.15 -6.36 -6.98
CA PHE A 187 -0.55 -7.67 -7.20
C PHE A 187 -0.18 -7.81 -8.68
N ALA A 188 0.66 -8.77 -9.02
CA ALA A 188 0.97 -9.08 -10.41
C ALA A 188 0.90 -10.58 -10.66
N LEU A 189 0.49 -10.92 -11.87
CA LEU A 189 0.55 -12.26 -12.44
C LEU A 189 1.66 -12.32 -13.49
N LEU A 190 2.27 -13.49 -13.63
CA LEU A 190 3.17 -13.80 -14.75
C LEU A 190 2.38 -14.00 -16.05
N ALA A 191 3.02 -13.81 -17.20
CA ALA A 191 2.39 -14.03 -18.51
C ALA A 191 1.87 -15.47 -18.67
N SER A 192 2.57 -16.46 -18.12
CA SER A 192 2.17 -17.87 -18.05
C SER A 192 0.92 -18.08 -17.21
N GLU A 193 0.79 -17.38 -16.08
CA GLU A 193 -0.41 -17.44 -15.23
C GLU A 193 -1.61 -16.76 -15.90
N ILE A 194 -1.37 -15.71 -16.69
CA ILE A 194 -2.39 -15.13 -17.57
C ILE A 194 -2.82 -16.14 -18.64
N GLN A 195 -1.89 -16.90 -19.21
CA GLN A 195 -2.22 -17.96 -20.16
C GLN A 195 -3.05 -19.08 -19.49
N ASP A 196 -2.72 -19.46 -18.25
CA ASP A 196 -3.50 -20.44 -17.48
C ASP A 196 -4.96 -19.99 -17.26
N LEU A 197 -5.21 -18.68 -17.13
CA LEU A 197 -6.56 -18.11 -17.11
C LEU A 197 -7.26 -18.24 -18.47
N TYR A 198 -6.55 -17.98 -19.57
CA TYR A 198 -7.11 -18.13 -20.91
C TYR A 198 -7.48 -19.59 -21.22
N ASP A 199 -6.57 -20.52 -20.89
CA ASP A 199 -6.72 -21.97 -21.06
C ASP A 199 -7.81 -22.57 -20.15
N GLY A 200 -8.34 -21.78 -19.20
CA GLY A 200 -9.43 -22.20 -18.33
C GLY A 200 -9.00 -23.13 -17.20
N LYS A 201 -7.72 -23.12 -16.80
CA LYS A 201 -7.20 -23.91 -15.67
C LYS A 201 -7.74 -23.43 -14.32
N PHE A 202 -8.13 -22.15 -14.23
CA PHE A 202 -8.72 -21.53 -13.04
C PHE A 202 -10.07 -20.86 -13.37
N PRO A 203 -11.10 -21.63 -13.77
CA PRO A 203 -12.33 -21.06 -14.31
C PRO A 203 -13.14 -20.28 -13.27
N GLY A 204 -13.09 -20.68 -12.00
CA GLY A 204 -13.71 -19.95 -10.89
C GLY A 204 -13.06 -18.60 -10.64
N PHE A 205 -11.73 -18.58 -10.46
CA PHE A 205 -10.98 -17.34 -10.26
C PHE A 205 -11.06 -16.40 -11.47
N LYS A 206 -11.03 -16.94 -12.70
CA LYS A 206 -11.23 -16.15 -13.92
C LYS A 206 -12.53 -15.35 -13.87
N LYS A 207 -13.66 -15.99 -13.54
CA LYS A 207 -14.96 -15.32 -13.42
C LYS A 207 -14.94 -14.22 -12.35
N ILE A 208 -14.38 -14.51 -11.17
CA ILE A 208 -14.26 -13.56 -10.06
C ILE A 208 -13.43 -12.34 -10.49
N LEU A 209 -12.25 -12.57 -11.08
CA LEU A 209 -11.35 -11.50 -11.53
C LEU A 209 -11.99 -10.67 -12.65
N THR A 210 -12.63 -11.31 -13.64
CA THR A 210 -13.34 -10.61 -14.72
C THR A 210 -14.47 -9.75 -14.17
N THR A 211 -15.26 -10.24 -13.20
CA THR A 211 -16.30 -9.43 -12.56
C THR A 211 -15.69 -8.27 -11.76
N ALA A 212 -14.62 -8.51 -10.99
CA ALA A 212 -13.94 -7.45 -10.24
C ALA A 212 -13.38 -6.35 -11.16
N ILE A 213 -12.86 -6.71 -12.34
CA ILE A 213 -12.38 -5.77 -13.36
C ILE A 213 -13.54 -5.00 -13.98
N ALA A 214 -14.61 -5.69 -14.38
CA ALA A 214 -15.77 -5.06 -15.02
C ALA A 214 -16.42 -3.97 -14.14
N TYR A 215 -16.41 -4.15 -12.82
CA TYR A 215 -16.96 -3.21 -11.84
C TYR A 215 -15.91 -2.29 -11.19
N ASN A 216 -14.72 -2.17 -11.80
CA ASN A 216 -13.65 -1.28 -11.36
C ASN A 216 -13.14 -1.54 -9.92
N VAL A 217 -13.36 -2.74 -9.37
CA VAL A 217 -12.86 -3.12 -8.03
C VAL A 217 -11.37 -3.44 -8.09
N ILE A 218 -10.95 -4.10 -9.17
CA ILE A 218 -9.57 -4.37 -9.54
C ILE A 218 -9.31 -3.73 -10.90
N VAL A 219 -8.21 -3.02 -11.07
CA VAL A 219 -7.89 -2.28 -12.29
C VAL A 219 -6.64 -2.91 -12.92
N PRO A 220 -6.71 -3.43 -14.15
CA PRO A 220 -5.54 -3.93 -14.86
C PRO A 220 -4.60 -2.78 -15.21
N GLU A 221 -3.31 -2.98 -14.96
CA GLU A 221 -2.26 -2.01 -15.28
C GLU A 221 -1.46 -2.46 -16.51
N PRO A 222 -0.78 -1.53 -17.20
CA PRO A 222 0.10 -1.88 -18.32
C PRO A 222 1.14 -2.93 -17.90
N PRO A 223 1.36 -3.98 -18.72
CA PRO A 223 2.38 -4.99 -18.44
C PRO A 223 3.76 -4.36 -18.34
N THR A 224 4.60 -4.93 -17.49
CA THR A 224 5.95 -4.43 -17.24
C THR A 224 6.99 -5.54 -17.33
N SER A 225 8.14 -5.20 -17.92
CA SER A 225 9.32 -6.06 -18.00
C SER A 225 10.35 -5.71 -16.92
N GLN A 226 9.89 -5.34 -15.72
CA GLN A 226 10.78 -5.08 -14.58
C GLN A 226 11.53 -6.36 -14.17
N GLY A 227 12.86 -6.33 -14.24
CA GLY A 227 13.75 -7.44 -13.88
C GLY A 227 14.92 -7.57 -14.84
N LYS A 228 15.59 -8.73 -14.83
CA LYS A 228 16.65 -9.04 -15.79
C LYS A 228 16.08 -9.06 -17.22
N LYS A 229 16.88 -8.65 -18.21
CA LYS A 229 16.51 -8.75 -19.64
C LYS A 229 16.14 -10.20 -19.97
N GLY A 230 14.99 -10.39 -20.62
CA GLY A 230 14.44 -11.72 -20.91
C GLY A 230 13.58 -12.32 -19.79
N SER A 231 13.40 -11.62 -18.67
CA SER A 231 12.43 -12.05 -17.65
C SER A 231 11.01 -11.96 -18.18
N GLU A 232 10.18 -12.88 -17.69
CA GLU A 232 8.78 -12.97 -18.04
C GLU A 232 8.04 -11.67 -17.71
N LYS A 233 7.15 -11.25 -18.61
CA LYS A 233 6.32 -10.06 -18.42
C LYS A 233 5.42 -10.26 -17.20
N LYS A 234 5.34 -9.21 -16.39
CA LYS A 234 4.45 -9.14 -15.24
C LYS A 234 3.25 -8.28 -15.61
N HIS A 235 2.07 -8.74 -15.24
CA HIS A 235 0.79 -8.08 -15.48
C HIS A 235 0.26 -7.60 -14.14
N PRO A 236 0.46 -6.32 -13.77
CA PRO A 236 -0.01 -5.80 -12.49
C PRO A 236 -1.51 -5.51 -12.52
N PHE A 237 -2.12 -5.60 -11.35
CA PHE A 237 -3.52 -5.32 -11.09
C PHE A 237 -3.59 -4.49 -9.80
N SER A 238 -4.10 -3.26 -9.90
CA SER A 238 -4.28 -2.37 -8.74
C SER A 238 -5.65 -2.56 -8.11
N VAL A 239 -5.74 -2.38 -6.79
CA VAL A 239 -7.05 -2.30 -6.13
C VAL A 239 -7.63 -0.90 -6.30
N ASN A 240 -8.97 -0.80 -6.27
CA ASN A 240 -9.62 0.50 -6.35
C ASN A 240 -9.13 1.46 -5.24
N ARG A 241 -8.99 2.76 -5.52
CA ARG A 241 -8.48 3.75 -4.55
C ARG A 241 -9.42 3.97 -3.37
N LEU A 242 -10.71 3.67 -3.51
CA LEU A 242 -11.61 3.62 -2.36
C LEU A 242 -11.25 2.49 -1.39
N LEU A 243 -10.75 1.35 -1.90
CA LEU A 243 -10.18 0.31 -1.04
C LEU A 243 -8.86 0.78 -0.42
N CYS A 244 -8.03 1.52 -1.15
CA CYS A 244 -6.83 2.12 -0.56
C CYS A 244 -7.18 3.01 0.64
N ILE A 245 -8.20 3.87 0.52
CA ILE A 245 -8.65 4.70 1.64
C ILE A 245 -9.10 3.85 2.83
N HIS A 246 -9.97 2.87 2.59
CA HIS A 246 -10.50 2.01 3.65
C HIS A 246 -9.40 1.28 4.42
N TYR A 247 -8.37 0.80 3.72
CA TYR A 247 -7.27 0.03 4.32
C TYR A 247 -6.05 0.88 4.67
N GLU A 248 -6.14 2.21 4.58
CA GLU A 248 -5.05 3.15 4.90
C GLU A 248 -3.78 2.92 4.04
N LEU A 249 -3.95 2.69 2.74
CA LEU A 249 -2.90 2.50 1.73
C LEU A 249 -2.67 3.78 0.92
N PRO A 250 -1.47 4.00 0.34
CA PRO A 250 -1.22 5.19 -0.47
C PRO A 250 -2.12 5.26 -1.72
N LEU A 251 -2.54 6.47 -2.09
CA LEU A 251 -3.33 6.72 -3.30
C LEU A 251 -2.48 6.86 -4.56
N GLN A 252 -1.16 7.03 -4.43
CA GLN A 252 -0.26 7.00 -5.58
C GLN A 252 -0.13 5.58 -6.12
N LYS A 253 0.34 5.44 -7.36
CA LYS A 253 0.65 4.14 -7.94
C LYS A 253 1.77 3.47 -7.12
N GLY A 254 1.37 2.50 -6.30
CA GLY A 254 2.27 1.70 -5.48
C GLY A 254 3.02 0.65 -6.29
N ASP A 255 3.93 -0.04 -5.63
CA ASP A 255 4.58 -1.23 -6.17
C ASP A 255 3.62 -2.43 -6.18
N PHE A 256 3.98 -3.46 -6.94
CA PHE A 256 3.22 -4.70 -7.01
C PHE A 256 3.89 -5.85 -6.27
N GLN A 257 3.06 -6.79 -5.81
CA GLN A 257 3.52 -8.06 -5.26
C GLN A 257 3.23 -9.16 -6.25
N LEU A 258 4.24 -9.95 -6.63
CA LEU A 258 3.98 -11.19 -7.33
C LEU A 258 3.24 -12.14 -6.36
N ILE A 259 2.01 -12.51 -6.70
CA ILE A 259 1.19 -13.43 -5.90
C ILE A 259 0.69 -14.51 -6.86
N PRO A 260 1.05 -15.79 -6.62
CA PRO A 260 0.67 -16.88 -7.50
C PRO A 260 -0.85 -17.00 -7.66
N ILE A 261 -1.30 -17.32 -8.87
CA ILE A 261 -2.72 -17.46 -9.20
C ILE A 261 -3.46 -18.46 -8.31
N ARG A 262 -2.79 -19.56 -7.94
CA ARG A 262 -3.35 -20.56 -7.01
C ARG A 262 -3.68 -19.93 -5.65
N LEU A 263 -2.77 -19.14 -5.11
CA LEU A 263 -2.97 -18.47 -3.83
C LEU A 263 -4.07 -17.40 -3.94
N LEU A 264 -4.12 -16.63 -5.04
CA LEU A 264 -5.19 -15.68 -5.28
C LEU A 264 -6.56 -16.37 -5.36
N SER A 265 -6.64 -17.54 -5.98
CA SER A 265 -7.87 -18.34 -6.00
C SER A 265 -8.28 -18.78 -4.59
N GLU A 266 -7.33 -19.22 -3.76
CA GLU A 266 -7.62 -19.59 -2.36
C GLU A 266 -8.05 -18.38 -1.52
N MET A 267 -7.47 -17.20 -1.75
CA MET A 267 -7.83 -15.95 -1.09
C MET A 267 -9.28 -15.50 -1.38
N CYS A 268 -9.93 -16.04 -2.41
CA CYS A 268 -11.35 -15.80 -2.66
C CYS A 268 -12.27 -16.59 -1.72
N ASP A 269 -11.79 -17.68 -1.14
CA ASP A 269 -12.61 -18.68 -0.45
C ASP A 269 -12.43 -18.64 1.08
N LYS A 270 -11.29 -18.16 1.55
CA LYS A 270 -10.97 -18.10 2.99
C LYS A 270 -10.17 -16.85 3.32
N SER A 271 -10.27 -16.41 4.56
CA SER A 271 -9.36 -15.40 5.11
C SER A 271 -7.96 -16.00 5.24
N ILE A 272 -6.94 -15.26 4.81
CA ILE A 272 -5.54 -15.66 4.89
C ILE A 272 -4.74 -14.52 5.50
N THR A 273 -3.93 -14.83 6.51
CA THR A 273 -3.15 -13.78 7.17
C THR A 273 -2.03 -13.25 6.27
N PRO A 274 -1.60 -11.98 6.44
CA PRO A 274 -0.46 -11.45 5.70
C PRO A 274 0.84 -12.27 5.87
N LEU A 275 1.03 -12.87 7.05
CA LEU A 275 2.20 -13.71 7.33
C LEU A 275 2.17 -15.00 6.52
N ASP A 276 1.01 -15.65 6.44
CA ASP A 276 0.85 -16.87 5.65
C ASP A 276 1.09 -16.58 4.17
N ILE A 277 0.54 -15.48 3.64
CA ILE A 277 0.78 -15.07 2.25
C ILE A 277 2.28 -14.88 1.99
N LYS A 278 3.00 -14.24 2.91
CA LYS A 278 4.46 -14.07 2.82
C LYS A 278 5.20 -15.41 2.86
N TYR A 279 4.78 -16.34 3.74
CA TYR A 279 5.36 -17.68 3.85
C TYR A 279 5.14 -18.51 2.58
N TYR A 280 3.91 -18.55 2.06
CA TYR A 280 3.56 -19.25 0.81
C TYR A 280 4.40 -18.76 -0.36
N LYS A 281 4.57 -17.43 -0.49
CA LYS A 281 5.44 -16.84 -1.50
C LYS A 281 6.89 -17.33 -1.38
N ASN A 282 7.44 -17.33 -0.16
CA ASN A 282 8.82 -17.77 0.07
C ASN A 282 9.01 -19.26 -0.21
N LYS A 283 8.05 -20.12 0.15
CA LYS A 283 8.10 -21.56 -0.11
C LYS A 283 8.09 -21.87 -1.61
N LEU A 284 7.30 -21.15 -2.40
CA LEU A 284 7.30 -21.30 -3.87
C LEU A 284 8.62 -20.84 -4.50
N HIS A 285 9.22 -19.77 -3.97
CA HIS A 285 10.56 -19.37 -4.40
C HIS A 285 11.62 -20.42 -4.06
N GLN A 286 11.54 -21.08 -2.90
CA GLN A 286 12.47 -22.16 -2.50
C GLN A 286 12.27 -23.46 -3.29
N GLY A 287 11.03 -23.82 -3.64
CA GLY A 287 10.75 -25.00 -4.46
C GLY A 287 11.32 -24.94 -5.88
N LEU A 288 11.63 -23.73 -6.39
CA LEU A 288 12.31 -23.54 -7.68
C LEU A 288 13.82 -23.81 -7.62
N TRP A 289 14.43 -23.82 -6.43
CA TRP A 289 15.85 -24.16 -6.25
C TRP A 289 16.10 -25.63 -5.93
N ASN A 290 15.08 -26.36 -5.46
CA ASN A 290 15.19 -27.79 -5.14
C ASN A 290 14.83 -28.74 -6.31
N ASN A 291 14.51 -28.20 -7.49
CA ASN A 291 14.21 -28.99 -8.70
C ASN A 291 15.39 -29.00 -9.71
N ASN A 292 16.61 -28.70 -9.24
CA ASN A 292 17.86 -28.80 -10.01
C ASN A 292 18.84 -29.78 -9.37
N GLU A 293 18.35 -30.95 -8.94
CA GLU A 293 19.16 -32.13 -8.64
C GLU A 293 18.67 -33.33 -9.46
#